data_AF-A0A3B1DKI0-F1
#
_entry.id   AF-A0A3B1DKI0-F1
#
_cell.length_a   1.000
_cell.length_b   1.000
_cell.length_c   1.000
_cell.angle_alpha   90.00
_cell.angle_beta   90.00
_cell.angle_gamma   90.00
#
_symmetry.space_group_name_H-M   'P 1'
#
loop_
_entity.id
_entity.type
_entity.pdbx_description
1 polymer ?
#
loop_
_entity_poly.entity_id
_entity_poly.type
_entity_poly.pdbx_seq_one_letter_code
_entity_poly.pdbx_strand_id
1 'polypeptide(L)'
;MHIHKLYQIYKNQREKIKWFCIITIAASITSIYYFFFNKNITVLKIILLNIFSILLLNIFFQTKIEKKILIFIKNIKLELSKIVWPNYHETLKITGIVLLLIILTSAFLWILDNLILSIISWVLSPRL
;
A
#
# COMPACT_ATOMS: atom_id res chain seq x y z
N MET A 1 -25.47 -28.65 5.66
CA MET A 1 -25.22 -27.28 6.20
C MET A 1 -24.56 -27.26 7.58
N HIS A 2 -24.80 -28.23 8.47
CA HIS A 2 -24.27 -28.24 9.85
C HIS A 2 -22.74 -28.45 9.96
N ILE A 3 -22.17 -29.33 9.13
CA ILE A 3 -20.75 -29.72 9.15
C ILE A 3 -19.82 -28.53 8.86
N HIS A 4 -20.23 -27.63 7.95
CA HIS A 4 -19.46 -26.43 7.62
C HIS A 4 -19.41 -25.44 8.79
N LYS A 5 -20.51 -25.28 9.56
CA LYS A 5 -20.53 -24.46 10.78
C LYS A 5 -19.58 -25.02 11.84
N LEU A 6 -19.58 -26.34 12.05
CA LEU A 6 -18.67 -26.99 13.00
C LEU A 6 -17.20 -26.79 12.59
N TYR A 7 -16.89 -26.92 11.30
CA TYR A 7 -15.54 -26.66 10.79
C TYR A 7 -15.11 -25.22 11.05
N GLN A 8 -15.98 -24.22 10.80
CA GLN A 8 -15.64 -22.82 11.07
C GLN A 8 -15.42 -22.54 12.56
N ILE A 9 -16.24 -23.11 13.45
CA ILE A 9 -16.10 -22.97 14.91
C ILE A 9 -14.75 -23.55 15.35
N TYR A 10 -14.45 -24.79 14.98
CA TYR A 10 -13.18 -25.44 15.34
C TYR A 10 -11.97 -24.68 14.78
N LYS A 11 -12.07 -24.21 13.53
CA LYS A 11 -11.04 -23.38 12.89
C LYS A 11 -10.83 -22.07 13.66
N ASN A 12 -11.88 -21.44 14.19
CA ASN A 12 -11.77 -20.20 14.97
C ASN A 12 -11.11 -20.43 16.33
N GLN A 13 -11.51 -21.48 17.04
CA GLN A 13 -10.94 -21.83 18.35
C GLN A 13 -9.43 -22.10 18.27
N ARG A 14 -8.96 -22.79 17.21
CA ARG A 14 -7.51 -23.01 17.01
C ARG A 14 -6.71 -21.72 16.83
N GLU A 15 -7.28 -20.67 16.23
CA GLU A 15 -6.57 -19.38 16.14
C GLU A 15 -6.57 -18.65 17.45
N LYS A 16 -7.68 -18.68 18.20
CA LYS A 16 -7.70 -18.09 19.54
C LYS A 16 -6.60 -18.67 20.43
N ILE A 17 -6.37 -19.98 20.34
CA ILE A 17 -5.28 -20.65 21.05
C ILE A 17 -3.91 -20.14 20.58
N LYS A 18 -3.66 -20.05 19.25
CA LYS A 18 -2.40 -19.52 18.71
C LYS A 18 -2.13 -18.08 19.15
N TRP A 19 -3.14 -17.21 19.10
CA TRP A 19 -3.04 -15.82 19.55
C TRP A 19 -2.79 -15.72 21.06
N PHE A 20 -3.44 -16.57 21.86
CA PHE A 20 -3.16 -16.67 23.29
C PHE A 20 -1.71 -17.08 23.55
N CYS A 21 -1.18 -18.07 22.83
CA CYS A 21 0.23 -18.46 22.91
C CYS A 21 1.18 -17.28 22.58
N ILE A 22 0.91 -16.54 21.51
CA ILE A 22 1.72 -15.36 21.13
C ILE A 22 1.74 -14.33 22.27
N ILE A 23 0.58 -14.02 22.86
CA ILE A 23 0.47 -13.07 23.97
C ILE A 23 1.26 -13.55 25.19
N THR A 24 1.16 -14.83 25.55
CA THR A 24 1.91 -15.39 26.69
C THR A 24 3.42 -15.35 26.49
N ILE A 25 3.90 -15.63 25.27
CA ILE A 25 5.33 -15.60 24.95
C ILE A 25 5.84 -14.15 24.92
N ALA A 26 5.06 -13.21 24.38
CA ALA A 26 5.38 -11.78 24.42
C ALA A 26 5.47 -11.25 25.87
N ALA A 27 4.53 -11.66 26.74
CA ALA A 27 4.57 -11.33 28.17
C ALA A 27 5.77 -11.97 28.89
N SER A 28 6.20 -13.16 28.46
CA SER A 28 7.40 -13.82 28.99
C SER A 28 8.68 -13.08 28.61
N ILE A 29 8.76 -12.57 27.37
CA ILE A 29 9.88 -11.75 26.88
C ILE A 29 10.00 -10.45 27.70
N THR A 30 8.88 -9.75 27.93
CA THR A 30 8.89 -8.53 28.75
C THR A 30 9.25 -8.82 30.20
N SER A 31 8.71 -9.89 30.78
CA SER A 31 9.05 -10.31 32.15
C SER A 31 10.54 -10.63 32.32
N ILE A 32 11.14 -11.34 31.35
CA ILE A 32 12.58 -11.61 31.32
C ILE A 32 13.39 -10.32 31.21
N TYR A 33 12.95 -9.38 30.36
CA TYR A 33 13.62 -8.09 30.24
C TYR A 33 13.64 -7.30 31.56
N TYR A 34 12.51 -7.25 32.27
CA TYR A 34 12.41 -6.58 33.58
C TYR A 34 13.21 -7.29 34.67
N PHE A 35 13.17 -8.61 34.76
CA PHE A 35 13.89 -9.36 35.79
C PHE A 35 15.41 -9.23 35.69
N PHE A 36 15.93 -9.18 34.45
CA PHE A 36 17.35 -9.00 34.18
C PHE A 36 17.77 -7.52 34.07
N PHE A 37 16.89 -6.56 34.37
CA PHE A 37 17.22 -5.13 34.33
C PHE A 37 18.20 -4.73 35.45
N ASN A 38 18.07 -5.30 36.65
CA ASN A 38 18.91 -4.97 37.82
C ASN A 38 20.17 -5.84 37.96
N LYS A 39 20.39 -6.86 37.10
CA LYS A 39 21.52 -7.80 37.20
C LYS A 39 22.49 -7.63 36.03
N ASN A 40 23.79 -7.54 36.32
CA ASN A 40 24.87 -7.36 35.31
C ASN A 40 25.17 -8.59 34.43
N ILE A 41 24.27 -9.57 34.33
CA ILE A 41 24.50 -10.79 33.55
C ILE A 41 23.98 -10.58 32.11
N THR A 42 24.80 -9.97 31.26
CA THR A 42 24.44 -9.59 29.88
C THR A 42 24.29 -10.78 28.93
N VAL A 43 25.15 -11.81 29.07
CA VAL A 43 25.19 -12.95 28.13
C VAL A 43 23.91 -13.80 28.21
N LEU A 44 23.45 -14.12 29.42
CA LEU A 44 22.28 -14.96 29.65
C LEU A 44 20.98 -14.28 29.18
N LYS A 45 20.89 -12.95 29.34
CA LYS A 45 19.80 -12.10 28.83
C LYS A 45 19.66 -12.18 27.31
N ILE A 46 20.77 -12.11 26.58
CA ILE A 46 20.76 -12.13 25.09
C ILE A 46 20.35 -13.50 24.56
N ILE A 47 20.82 -14.59 25.19
CA ILE A 47 20.48 -15.96 24.78
C ILE A 47 18.99 -16.24 24.98
N LEU A 48 18.44 -15.92 26.15
CA LEU A 48 17.01 -16.11 26.43
C LEU A 48 16.14 -15.29 25.48
N LEU A 49 16.48 -14.02 25.24
CA LEU A 49 15.70 -13.16 24.34
C LEU A 49 15.64 -13.73 22.91
N ASN A 50 16.77 -14.21 22.39
CA ASN A 50 16.83 -14.80 21.05
C ASN A 50 15.98 -16.07 20.94
N ILE A 51 16.05 -16.97 21.93
CA ILE A 51 15.27 -18.21 21.93
C ILE A 51 13.77 -17.91 21.89
N PHE A 52 13.29 -17.04 22.79
CA PHE A 52 11.88 -16.66 22.83
C PHE A 52 11.43 -15.92 21.56
N SER A 53 12.31 -15.11 20.96
CA SER A 53 12.03 -14.42 19.69
C SER A 53 11.85 -15.39 18.51
N ILE A 54 12.73 -16.39 18.38
CA ILE A 54 12.61 -17.45 17.36
C ILE A 54 11.30 -18.23 17.53
N LEU A 55 10.94 -18.59 18.77
CA LEU A 55 9.69 -19.28 19.09
C LEU A 55 8.46 -18.45 18.68
N LEU A 56 8.48 -17.15 18.96
CA LEU A 56 7.41 -16.23 18.59
C LEU A 56 7.24 -16.16 17.05
N LEU A 57 8.35 -16.05 16.32
CA LEU A 57 8.36 -16.01 14.86
C LEU A 57 7.73 -17.29 14.27
N ASN A 58 8.13 -18.46 14.75
CA ASN A 58 7.65 -19.74 14.24
C ASN A 58 6.13 -19.91 14.40
N ILE A 59 5.59 -19.48 15.55
CA ILE A 59 4.14 -19.54 15.83
C ILE A 59 3.39 -18.51 14.99
N PHE A 60 3.98 -17.33 14.80
CA PHE A 60 3.41 -16.24 14.01
C PHE A 60 3.29 -16.64 12.54
N PHE A 61 4.34 -17.23 11.96
CA PHE A 61 4.29 -17.79 10.61
C PHE A 61 3.15 -18.82 10.51
N GLN A 62 3.04 -19.79 11.42
CA GLN A 62 1.96 -20.80 11.38
C GLN A 62 0.51 -20.25 11.49
N THR A 63 0.26 -18.94 11.68
CA THR A 63 -1.08 -18.34 11.74
C THR A 63 -1.78 -18.27 10.37
N LYS A 64 -3.12 -18.18 10.37
CA LYS A 64 -3.93 -18.11 9.12
C LYS A 64 -3.59 -16.95 8.19
N ILE A 65 -2.85 -15.95 8.66
CA ILE A 65 -2.53 -14.76 7.88
C ILE A 65 -1.76 -15.15 6.60
N GLU A 66 -0.89 -16.15 6.68
CA GLU A 66 -0.06 -16.61 5.56
C GLU A 66 -0.88 -17.02 4.35
N LYS A 67 -1.87 -17.91 4.54
CA LYS A 67 -2.65 -18.44 3.42
C LYS A 67 -3.45 -17.36 2.72
N LYS A 68 -3.98 -16.38 3.48
CA LYS A 68 -4.73 -15.25 2.91
C LYS A 68 -3.83 -14.33 2.09
N ILE A 69 -2.63 -14.03 2.60
CA ILE A 69 -1.66 -13.18 1.92
C ILE A 69 -1.17 -13.85 0.63
N LEU A 70 -0.87 -15.16 0.66
CA LEU A 70 -0.45 -15.90 -0.53
C LEU A 70 -1.54 -15.94 -1.61
N ILE A 71 -2.79 -16.14 -1.20
CA ILE A 71 -3.95 -16.07 -2.11
C ILE A 71 -4.10 -14.66 -2.67
N PHE A 72 -3.93 -13.63 -1.84
CA PHE A 72 -4.01 -12.22 -2.27
C PHE A 72 -2.93 -11.87 -3.30
N ILE A 73 -1.67 -12.26 -3.08
CA ILE A 73 -0.58 -12.07 -4.04
C ILE A 73 -0.89 -12.77 -5.37
N LYS A 74 -1.41 -14.00 -5.30
CA LYS A 74 -1.84 -14.74 -6.49
C LYS A 74 -2.95 -14.01 -7.25
N ASN A 75 -3.93 -13.45 -6.53
CA ASN A 75 -5.03 -12.70 -7.13
C ASN A 75 -4.53 -11.40 -7.77
N ILE A 76 -3.64 -10.66 -7.13
CA ILE A 76 -3.00 -9.46 -7.69
C ILE A 76 -2.31 -9.80 -9.02
N LYS A 77 -1.53 -10.89 -9.07
CA LYS A 77 -0.84 -11.29 -10.30
C LYS A 77 -1.82 -11.58 -11.45
N LEU A 78 -2.96 -12.20 -11.14
CA LEU A 78 -4.02 -12.45 -12.11
C LEU A 78 -4.68 -11.15 -12.59
N GLU A 79 -4.91 -10.18 -11.71
CA GLU A 79 -5.47 -8.88 -12.07
C GLU A 79 -4.48 -8.04 -12.88
N LEU A 80 -3.21 -8.01 -12.49
CA LEU A 80 -2.14 -7.34 -13.24
C LEU A 80 -2.00 -7.90 -14.66
N SER A 81 -2.21 -9.21 -14.85
CA SER A 81 -2.19 -9.82 -16.18
C SER A 81 -3.35 -9.42 -17.07
N LYS A 82 -4.43 -8.84 -16.51
CA LYS A 82 -5.53 -8.26 -17.28
C LYS A 82 -5.27 -6.81 -17.70
N ILE A 83 -4.21 -6.19 -17.19
CA ILE A 83 -3.81 -4.85 -17.59
C ILE A 83 -3.22 -4.96 -19.00
N VAL A 84 -4.00 -4.55 -19.98
CA VAL A 84 -3.53 -4.39 -21.35
C VAL A 84 -2.67 -3.13 -21.35
N TRP A 85 -1.35 -3.31 -21.32
CA TRP A 85 -0.44 -2.18 -21.40
C TRP A 85 -0.62 -1.45 -22.73
N PRO A 86 -0.72 -0.11 -22.70
CA PRO A 86 -1.02 0.67 -23.89
C PRO A 86 0.08 0.48 -24.92
N ASN A 87 -0.31 0.30 -26.18
CA ASN A 87 0.65 0.23 -27.28
C ASN A 87 1.28 1.63 -27.48
N TYR A 88 2.56 1.70 -27.82
CA TYR A 88 3.26 2.95 -28.12
C TYR A 88 2.53 3.79 -29.16
N HIS A 89 1.92 3.15 -30.17
CA HIS A 89 1.13 3.82 -31.19
C HIS A 89 -0.15 4.48 -30.64
N GLU A 90 -0.83 3.85 -29.68
CA GLU A 90 -2.04 4.40 -29.06
C GLU A 90 -1.71 5.62 -28.20
N THR A 91 -0.65 5.51 -27.39
CA THR A 91 -0.14 6.61 -26.58
C THR A 91 0.23 7.81 -27.44
N LEU A 92 0.97 7.58 -28.53
CA LEU A 92 1.37 8.65 -29.46
C LEU A 92 0.18 9.28 -30.20
N LYS A 93 -0.84 8.49 -30.55
CA LYS A 93 -2.07 9.01 -31.16
C LYS A 93 -2.77 9.96 -30.21
N ILE A 94 -2.94 9.57 -28.95
CA ILE A 94 -3.64 10.37 -27.93
C ILE A 94 -2.83 11.64 -27.61
N THR A 95 -1.51 11.54 -27.42
CA THR A 95 -0.67 12.72 -27.15
C THR A 95 -0.61 13.67 -28.34
N GLY A 96 -0.56 13.15 -29.57
CA GLY A 96 -0.62 13.96 -30.79
C GLY A 96 -1.94 14.74 -30.92
N ILE A 97 -3.07 14.12 -30.60
CA ILE A 97 -4.38 14.80 -30.55
C ILE A 97 -4.36 15.92 -29.51
N VAL A 98 -3.81 15.67 -28.32
CA VAL A 98 -3.71 16.69 -27.25
C VAL A 98 -2.80 17.84 -27.68
N LEU A 99 -1.66 17.58 -28.31
CA LEU A 99 -0.76 18.62 -28.83
C LEU A 99 -1.45 19.49 -29.88
N LEU A 100 -2.20 18.88 -30.81
CA LEU A 100 -2.96 19.61 -31.81
C LEU A 100 -4.03 20.50 -31.15
N LEU A 101 -4.71 20.00 -30.13
CA LEU A 101 -5.67 20.76 -29.34
C LEU A 101 -5.02 21.97 -28.66
N ILE A 102 -3.84 21.79 -28.05
CA ILE A 102 -3.09 22.88 -27.37
C ILE A 102 -2.66 23.96 -28.37
N ILE A 103 -2.18 23.57 -29.55
CA ILE A 103 -1.77 24.52 -30.59
C ILE A 103 -2.98 25.34 -31.06
N LEU A 104 -4.12 24.68 -31.27
CA LEU A 104 -5.35 25.34 -31.70
C LEU A 104 -5.87 26.32 -30.65
N THR A 105 -5.91 25.91 -29.37
CA THR A 105 -6.38 26.78 -28.29
C THR A 105 -5.41 27.94 -28.02
N SER A 106 -4.10 27.70 -28.09
CA SER A 106 -3.09 28.75 -27.97
C SER A 106 -3.20 29.77 -29.09
N ALA A 107 -3.38 29.33 -30.35
CA ALA A 107 -3.57 30.23 -31.48
C ALA A 107 -4.87 31.05 -31.35
N PHE A 108 -5.97 30.43 -30.91
CA PHE A 108 -7.23 31.12 -30.67
C PHE A 108 -7.11 32.20 -29.60
N LEU A 109 -6.48 31.89 -28.46
CA LEU A 109 -6.25 32.85 -27.39
C LEU A 109 -5.37 34.01 -27.87
N TRP A 110 -4.28 33.73 -28.58
CA TRP A 110 -3.39 34.77 -29.12
C TRP A 110 -4.12 35.76 -30.04
N ILE A 111 -5.03 35.27 -30.88
CA ILE A 111 -5.86 36.12 -31.74
C ILE A 111 -6.77 37.01 -30.90
N LEU A 112 -7.42 36.42 -29.89
CA LEU A 112 -8.36 37.12 -29.01
C LEU A 112 -7.65 38.19 -28.17
N ASP A 113 -6.45 37.91 -27.65
CA ASP A 113 -5.61 38.85 -26.92
C ASP A 113 -5.24 40.06 -27.80
N ASN A 114 -4.79 39.82 -29.03
CA ASN A 114 -4.46 40.89 -29.98
C ASN A 114 -5.67 41.75 -30.35
N LEU A 115 -6.83 41.11 -30.53
CA LEU A 115 -8.08 41.80 -30.85
C LEU A 115 -8.52 42.69 -29.69
N ILE A 116 -8.47 42.19 -28.45
CA ILE A 116 -8.77 42.98 -27.25
C ILE A 116 -7.80 44.15 -27.10
N LEU A 117 -6.49 43.92 -27.25
CA LEU A 117 -5.48 44.98 -27.17
C LEU A 117 -5.68 46.06 -28.23
N SER A 118 -6.02 45.67 -29.45
CA SER A 118 -6.34 46.60 -30.53
C SER A 118 -7.55 47.48 -30.17
N ILE A 119 -8.64 46.88 -29.67
CA ILE A 119 -9.83 47.63 -29.22
C ILE A 119 -9.49 48.59 -28.09
N ILE A 120 -8.75 48.13 -27.07
CA ILE A 120 -8.35 48.97 -25.94
C ILE A 120 -7.51 50.15 -26.45
N SER A 121 -6.54 49.90 -27.33
CA SER A 121 -5.70 50.96 -27.90
C SER A 121 -6.51 51.99 -28.69
N TRP A 122 -7.51 51.54 -29.47
CA TRP A 122 -8.39 52.40 -30.27
C TRP A 122 -9.32 53.24 -29.40
N VAL A 123 -9.77 52.70 -28.27
CA VAL A 123 -10.59 53.43 -27.28
C VAL A 123 -9.77 54.42 -26.46
N LEU A 124 -8.50 54.10 -26.17
CA LEU A 124 -7.63 54.97 -25.37
C LEU A 124 -6.95 56.07 -26.20
N SER A 125 -6.68 55.83 -27.49
CA SER A 125 -6.04 56.79 -28.40
C SER A 125 -6.73 58.16 -28.55
N PRO A 126 -8.05 58.34 -28.39
CA PRO A 126 -8.69 59.67 -28.49
C PRO A 126 -8.36 60.60 -27.32
N ARG A 127 -7.68 60.12 -26.26
CA ARG A 127 -7.45 60.84 -25.00
C ARG A 127 -5.96 61.08 -24.68
N LEU A 128 -5.05 60.68 -25.57
CA LEU A 128 -3.62 61.00 -25.60
C LEU A 128 -3.34 61.84 -26.85
#